data_AF-A0A0R2XK39-F1
#
_entry.id   AF-A0A0R2XK39-F1
#
_cell.length_a   1.000
_cell.length_b   1.000
_cell.length_c   1.000
_cell.angle_alpha   90.00
_cell.angle_beta   90.00
_cell.angle_gamma   90.00
#
_symmetry.space_group_name_H-M   'P 1'
#
loop_
_entity.id
_entity.type
_entity.pdbx_description
1 polymer ?
#
loop_
_entity_poly.entity_id
_entity_poly.type
_entity_poly.pdbx_seq_one_letter_code
_entity_poly.pdbx_strand_id
1 'polypeptide(L)'
;MTRELTPQRLLEAYPKGIFPWTENPVTWWSPDPRGILPLDRFHVPARLEQTIRSGIFSFTINHSFDEVVQGCAEPAIGREESWVGPAFRKAYSELHRMGYAQSFEVWHNGKLAGGLYGVRMGGFFAGESMFHRVRDASSVALVLAVRYLIAESCSLFDLQMVTPHTAKFGGIEVSRDEYLQRLKR
;
A
#
# COMPACT_ATOMS: atom_id res chain seq x y z
N MET A 1 15.86 2.90 -24.10
CA MET A 1 15.10 2.27 -23.00
C MET A 1 13.75 2.97 -22.93
N THR A 2 12.66 2.25 -23.18
CA THR A 2 11.29 2.78 -23.14
C THR A 2 11.01 3.43 -21.78
N ARG A 3 10.29 4.55 -21.74
CA ARG A 3 9.90 5.26 -20.51
C ARG A 3 8.56 4.74 -19.94
N GLU A 4 8.07 3.62 -20.45
CA GLU A 4 6.74 3.10 -20.13
C GLU A 4 6.71 2.37 -18.79
N LEU A 5 5.60 2.51 -18.08
CA LEU A 5 5.28 1.79 -16.87
C LEU A 5 4.67 0.44 -17.25
N THR A 6 5.44 -0.64 -17.11
CA THR A 6 4.99 -2.00 -17.44
C THR A 6 5.13 -2.93 -16.23
N PRO A 7 4.31 -4.01 -16.15
CA PRO A 7 4.42 -4.99 -15.08
C PRO A 7 5.84 -5.56 -14.94
N GLN A 8 6.49 -5.90 -16.06
CA GLN A 8 7.85 -6.47 -16.06
C GLN A 8 8.86 -5.50 -15.44
N ARG A 9 8.78 -4.21 -15.76
CA ARG A 9 9.68 -3.20 -15.17
C ARG A 9 9.43 -3.00 -13.70
N LEU A 10 8.17 -3.05 -13.26
CA LEU A 10 7.83 -3.04 -11.84
C LEU A 10 8.48 -4.24 -11.13
N LEU A 11 8.34 -5.44 -11.70
CA LEU A 11 8.95 -6.67 -11.17
C LEU A 11 10.49 -6.60 -11.11
N GLU A 12 11.13 -5.90 -12.06
CA GLU A 12 12.58 -5.66 -12.02
C GLU A 12 13.00 -4.59 -11.02
N ALA A 13 12.12 -3.65 -10.69
CA ALA A 13 12.40 -2.47 -9.87
C ALA A 13 12.21 -2.74 -8.37
N TYR A 14 11.10 -3.38 -7.96
CA TYR A 14 10.80 -3.62 -6.54
C TYR A 14 11.90 -4.39 -5.80
N PRO A 15 12.49 -5.48 -6.33
CA PRO A 15 13.59 -6.19 -5.66
C PRO A 15 14.87 -5.35 -5.48
N LYS A 16 14.98 -4.23 -6.20
CA LYS A 16 16.09 -3.28 -6.10
C LYS A 16 15.75 -2.09 -5.19
N GLY A 17 14.59 -2.12 -4.53
CA GLY A 17 14.11 -1.01 -3.71
C GLY A 17 13.70 0.22 -4.51
N ILE A 18 13.30 0.02 -5.77
CA ILE A 18 12.93 1.09 -6.70
C ILE A 18 11.43 0.98 -7.00
N PHE A 19 10.73 2.11 -7.01
CA PHE A 19 9.31 2.19 -7.32
C PHE A 19 8.98 3.43 -8.16
N PRO A 20 7.91 3.40 -8.96
CA PRO A 20 7.50 4.55 -9.78
C PRO A 20 6.67 5.56 -8.98
N TRP A 21 6.72 6.84 -9.34
CA TRP A 21 5.91 7.89 -8.68
C TRP A 21 5.05 8.73 -9.63
N THR A 22 5.52 8.97 -10.86
CA THR A 22 4.80 9.77 -11.86
C THR A 22 4.56 8.94 -13.12
N GLU A 23 3.63 9.35 -13.99
CA GLU A 23 3.37 8.66 -15.26
C GLU A 23 3.79 9.44 -16.52
N ASN A 24 3.87 10.78 -16.48
CA ASN A 24 4.16 11.61 -17.66
C ASN A 24 5.23 12.68 -17.37
N PRO A 25 6.53 12.35 -17.42
CA PRO A 25 7.10 11.03 -17.71
C PRO A 25 7.07 10.10 -16.49
N VAL A 26 7.31 8.80 -16.69
CA VAL A 26 7.52 7.88 -15.58
C VAL A 26 8.85 8.17 -14.87
N THR A 27 8.79 8.45 -13.57
CA THR A 27 9.96 8.60 -12.69
C THR A 27 10.07 7.43 -11.73
N TRP A 28 11.30 7.03 -11.41
CA TRP A 28 11.63 5.87 -10.59
C TRP A 28 12.50 6.31 -9.43
N TRP A 29 12.14 5.91 -8.21
CA TRP A 29 12.68 6.47 -6.97
C TRP A 29 13.19 5.38 -6.03
N SER A 30 14.25 5.73 -5.30
CA SER A 30 14.76 4.98 -4.15
C SER A 30 15.30 5.99 -3.13
N PRO A 31 14.41 6.62 -2.35
CA PRO A 31 14.75 7.74 -1.48
C PRO A 31 15.67 7.29 -0.33
N ASP A 32 16.40 8.28 0.18
CA ASP A 32 17.18 8.19 1.41
C ASP A 32 16.86 9.44 2.25
N PRO A 33 16.18 9.31 3.40
CA PRO A 33 15.76 8.06 4.03
C PRO A 33 14.59 7.36 3.32
N ARG A 34 14.34 6.09 3.69
CA ARG A 34 13.22 5.25 3.22
C ARG A 34 12.24 4.97 4.36
N GLY A 35 10.95 5.16 4.11
CA GLY A 35 9.89 4.88 5.08
C GLY A 35 9.55 3.39 5.16
N ILE A 36 9.48 2.84 6.37
CA ILE A 36 9.03 1.47 6.64
C ILE A 36 8.01 1.43 7.78
N LEU A 37 7.21 0.38 7.82
CA LEU A 37 6.35 0.06 8.95
C LEU A 37 6.93 -1.16 9.69
N PRO A 38 7.52 -0.98 10.88
CA PRO A 38 8.05 -2.09 11.67
C PRO A 38 6.92 -3.02 12.11
N LEU A 39 6.93 -4.25 11.60
CA LEU A 39 5.89 -5.24 11.86
C LEU A 39 5.93 -5.79 13.30
N ASP A 40 7.10 -5.77 13.93
CA ASP A 40 7.35 -6.17 15.33
C ASP A 40 6.86 -5.12 16.34
N ARG A 41 6.66 -3.88 15.90
CA ARG A 41 6.27 -2.73 16.74
C ARG A 41 5.09 -1.95 16.16
N PHE A 42 4.26 -2.64 15.37
CA PHE A 42 3.09 -2.03 14.76
C PHE A 42 2.12 -1.51 15.83
N HIS A 43 1.88 -0.20 15.82
CA HIS A 43 1.01 0.44 16.79
C HIS A 43 -0.40 0.58 16.21
N VAL A 44 -1.40 0.11 16.96
CA VAL A 44 -2.81 0.35 16.64
C VAL A 44 -3.40 1.33 17.66
N PRO A 45 -3.88 2.52 17.24
CA PRO A 45 -4.54 3.44 18.14
C PRO A 45 -5.74 2.79 18.84
N ALA A 46 -5.85 2.93 20.16
CA ALA A 46 -6.88 2.23 20.95
C ALA A 46 -8.32 2.49 20.47
N ARG A 47 -8.63 3.72 20.03
CA ARG A 47 -9.93 4.06 19.43
C ARG A 47 -10.21 3.27 18.16
N LEU A 48 -9.19 3.12 17.30
CA LEU A 48 -9.32 2.36 16.07
C LEU A 48 -9.49 0.86 16.36
N GLU A 49 -8.80 0.33 17.37
CA GLU A 49 -9.02 -1.04 17.83
C GLU A 49 -10.48 -1.27 18.25
N GLN A 50 -11.08 -0.31 18.96
CA GLN A 50 -12.50 -0.37 19.31
C GLN A 50 -13.41 -0.34 18.07
N THR A 51 -13.09 0.49 17.07
CA THR A 51 -13.81 0.52 15.79
C THR A 51 -13.72 -0.81 15.04
N ILE A 52 -12.57 -1.48 15.07
CA ILE A 52 -12.41 -2.81 14.44
C ILE A 52 -13.26 -3.85 15.17
N ARG A 53 -13.21 -3.87 16.50
CA ARG A 53 -13.94 -4.85 17.33
C ARG A 53 -15.45 -4.67 17.32
N SER A 54 -15.97 -3.50 16.94
CA SER A 54 -17.43 -3.28 16.87
C SER A 54 -18.08 -4.05 15.72
N GLY A 55 -17.29 -4.56 14.76
CA GLY A 55 -17.81 -5.34 13.63
C GLY A 55 -18.59 -4.53 12.60
N ILE A 56 -18.53 -3.19 12.65
CA ILE A 56 -19.23 -2.33 11.67
C ILE A 56 -18.66 -2.45 10.25
N PHE A 57 -17.42 -2.93 10.13
CA PHE A 57 -16.74 -3.12 8.86
C PHE A 57 -16.54 -4.61 8.58
N SER A 58 -16.69 -5.03 7.33
CA SER A 58 -16.18 -6.32 6.85
C SER A 58 -14.92 -6.13 6.03
N PHE A 59 -14.10 -7.18 5.97
CA PHE A 59 -12.78 -7.17 5.34
C PHE A 59 -12.66 -8.28 4.32
N THR A 60 -12.15 -7.96 3.14
CA THR A 60 -11.79 -8.93 2.12
C THR A 60 -10.40 -8.65 1.57
N ILE A 61 -9.85 -9.64 0.87
CA ILE A 61 -8.54 -9.56 0.23
C ILE A 61 -8.75 -9.93 -1.24
N ASN A 62 -8.20 -9.13 -2.15
CA ASN A 62 -8.24 -9.37 -3.59
C ASN A 62 -9.66 -9.51 -4.18
N HIS A 63 -10.69 -9.03 -3.48
CA HIS A 63 -12.06 -9.17 -3.98
C HIS A 63 -12.38 -8.13 -5.06
N SER A 64 -11.83 -6.92 -4.92
CA SER A 64 -12.17 -5.78 -5.77
C SER A 64 -10.96 -4.88 -6.03
N PHE A 65 -9.86 -5.47 -6.53
CA PHE A 65 -8.59 -4.77 -6.76
C PHE A 65 -8.74 -3.50 -7.60
N ASP A 66 -9.40 -3.60 -8.75
CA ASP A 66 -9.58 -2.47 -9.66
C ASP A 66 -10.40 -1.33 -9.03
N GLU A 67 -11.39 -1.66 -8.18
CA GLU A 67 -12.15 -0.64 -7.44
C GLU A 67 -11.32 0.04 -6.36
N VAL A 68 -10.41 -0.69 -5.70
CA VAL A 68 -9.49 -0.11 -4.71
C VAL A 68 -8.50 0.84 -5.39
N VAL A 69 -7.92 0.43 -6.51
CA VAL A 69 -7.00 1.27 -7.30
C VAL A 69 -7.74 2.50 -7.82
N GLN A 70 -8.97 2.34 -8.31
CA GLN A 70 -9.81 3.46 -8.74
C GLN A 70 -10.12 4.41 -7.58
N GLY A 71 -10.46 3.89 -6.39
CA GLY A 71 -10.66 4.72 -5.19
C GLY A 71 -9.41 5.49 -4.78
N CYS A 72 -8.21 4.95 -5.01
CA CYS A 72 -6.94 5.66 -4.79
C CYS A 72 -6.62 6.71 -5.85
N ALA A 73 -7.23 6.60 -7.04
CA ALA A 73 -7.12 7.54 -8.15
C ALA A 73 -8.10 8.73 -8.03
N GLU A 74 -9.17 8.57 -7.26
CA GLU A 74 -10.17 9.62 -7.03
C GLU A 74 -9.60 10.80 -6.21
N PRO A 75 -10.03 12.04 -6.49
CA PRO A 75 -9.76 13.19 -5.63
C PRO A 75 -10.32 12.97 -4.22
N ALA A 76 -9.61 13.44 -3.21
CA ALA A 76 -10.01 13.39 -1.82
C ALA A 76 -9.78 14.74 -1.13
N ILE A 77 -10.39 14.94 0.04
CA ILE A 77 -10.19 16.17 0.83
C ILE A 77 -8.69 16.30 1.18
N GLY A 78 -8.06 17.38 0.72
CA GLY A 78 -6.61 17.60 0.89
C GLY A 78 -5.71 16.90 -0.15
N ARG A 79 -6.32 16.21 -1.13
CA ARG A 79 -5.64 15.61 -2.29
C ARG A 79 -6.53 15.81 -3.53
N GLU A 80 -6.46 17.00 -4.11
CA GLU A 80 -7.26 17.35 -5.29
C GLU A 80 -6.80 16.60 -6.54
N GLU A 81 -5.53 16.18 -6.59
CA GLU A 81 -4.97 15.37 -7.67
C GLU A 81 -4.27 14.11 -7.15
N SER A 82 -4.57 12.97 -7.79
CA SER A 82 -3.90 11.70 -7.54
C SER A 82 -2.83 11.43 -8.60
N TRP A 83 -1.67 10.96 -8.17
CA TRP A 83 -0.62 10.46 -9.07
C TRP A 83 -0.97 9.12 -9.73
N VAL A 84 -2.05 8.45 -9.29
CA VAL A 84 -2.52 7.16 -9.82
C VAL A 84 -3.31 7.37 -11.11
N GLY A 85 -2.60 7.70 -12.19
CA GLY A 85 -3.21 7.89 -13.51
C GLY A 85 -3.43 6.57 -14.27
N PRO A 86 -3.95 6.64 -15.52
CA PRO A 86 -4.32 5.47 -16.31
C PRO A 86 -3.21 4.44 -16.50
N ALA A 87 -1.96 4.88 -16.61
CA ALA A 87 -0.83 3.96 -16.81
C ALA A 87 -0.57 3.12 -15.55
N PHE A 88 -0.67 3.73 -14.37
CA PHE A 88 -0.58 3.02 -13.09
C PHE A 88 -1.71 2.01 -12.94
N ARG A 89 -2.95 2.43 -13.19
CA ARG A 89 -4.10 1.52 -13.06
C ARG A 89 -3.90 0.26 -13.91
N LYS A 90 -3.57 0.45 -15.19
CA LYS A 90 -3.29 -0.67 -16.11
C LYS A 90 -2.13 -1.56 -15.63
N ALA A 91 -0.99 -0.97 -15.27
CA ALA A 91 0.19 -1.74 -14.89
C ALA A 91 -0.03 -2.57 -13.60
N TYR A 92 -0.71 -2.00 -12.61
CA TYR A 92 -0.95 -2.67 -11.34
C TYR A 92 -2.10 -3.67 -11.40
N SER A 93 -3.15 -3.44 -12.20
CA SER A 93 -4.16 -4.46 -12.50
C SER A 93 -3.51 -5.70 -13.13
N GLU A 94 -2.51 -5.49 -13.99
CA GLU A 94 -1.82 -6.61 -14.64
C GLU A 94 -0.91 -7.33 -13.65
N LEU A 95 -0.20 -6.60 -12.77
CA LEU A 95 0.52 -7.22 -11.66
C LEU A 95 -0.39 -8.02 -10.73
N HIS A 96 -1.62 -7.55 -10.49
CA HIS A 96 -2.60 -8.25 -9.68
C HIS A 96 -3.00 -9.58 -10.34
N ARG A 97 -3.30 -9.57 -11.64
CA ARG A 97 -3.59 -10.80 -12.41
C ARG A 97 -2.41 -11.76 -12.46
N MET A 98 -1.18 -11.25 -12.37
CA MET A 98 0.04 -12.05 -12.27
C MET A 98 0.32 -12.57 -10.84
N GLY A 99 -0.48 -12.18 -9.84
CA GLY A 99 -0.32 -12.60 -8.45
C GLY A 99 0.69 -11.78 -7.63
N TYR A 100 1.20 -10.67 -8.17
CA TYR A 100 2.22 -9.83 -7.51
C TYR A 100 1.65 -8.56 -6.87
N ALA A 101 0.42 -8.17 -7.18
CA ALA A 101 -0.26 -7.08 -6.49
C ALA A 101 -1.48 -7.60 -5.72
N GLN A 102 -1.68 -7.06 -4.52
CA GLN A 102 -2.79 -7.42 -3.65
C GLN A 102 -3.57 -6.19 -3.23
N SER A 103 -4.88 -6.34 -3.05
CA SER A 103 -5.75 -5.34 -2.47
C SER A 103 -6.36 -5.83 -1.17
N PHE A 104 -6.64 -4.88 -0.28
CA PHE A 104 -7.29 -5.08 0.99
C PHE A 104 -8.49 -4.15 1.05
N GLU A 105 -9.68 -4.74 1.09
CA GLU A 105 -10.93 -3.99 1.02
C GLU A 105 -11.61 -3.93 2.39
N VAL A 106 -12.17 -2.77 2.70
CA VAL A 106 -13.04 -2.56 3.85
C VAL A 106 -14.41 -2.14 3.36
N TRP A 107 -15.43 -2.87 3.79
CA TRP A 107 -16.83 -2.64 3.40
C TRP A 107 -17.65 -2.17 4.58
N HIS A 108 -18.59 -1.27 4.32
CA HIS A 108 -19.58 -0.80 5.29
C HIS A 108 -20.96 -0.85 4.64
N ASN A 109 -21.91 -1.59 5.25
CA ASN A 109 -23.25 -1.80 4.71
C ASN A 109 -23.24 -2.28 3.25
N GLY A 110 -22.36 -3.24 2.93
CA GLY A 110 -22.23 -3.84 1.59
C GLY A 110 -21.57 -2.93 0.54
N LYS A 111 -21.04 -1.77 0.92
CA LYS A 111 -20.38 -0.82 0.00
C LYS A 111 -18.89 -0.69 0.33
N LEU A 112 -18.06 -0.57 -0.71
CA LEU A 112 -16.62 -0.37 -0.56
C LEU A 112 -16.34 0.99 0.11
N ALA A 113 -15.97 0.91 1.39
CA ALA A 113 -15.83 2.05 2.29
C ALA A 113 -14.40 2.59 2.33
N GLY A 114 -13.43 1.76 1.97
CA GLY A 114 -12.02 2.13 1.85
C GLY A 114 -11.18 0.90 1.50
N GLY A 115 -9.88 1.12 1.34
CA GLY A 115 -8.96 0.03 1.06
C GLY A 115 -7.54 0.52 0.83
N LEU A 116 -6.63 -0.44 0.69
CA LEU A 116 -5.28 -0.20 0.21
C LEU A 116 -4.90 -1.27 -0.81
N TYR A 117 -3.96 -0.94 -1.69
CA TYR A 117 -3.33 -1.92 -2.55
C TYR A 117 -1.81 -1.82 -2.44
N GLY A 118 -1.13 -2.89 -2.83
CA GLY A 118 0.31 -2.93 -2.80
C GLY A 118 0.89 -4.09 -3.60
N VAL A 119 2.21 -4.13 -3.68
CA VAL A 119 2.97 -5.18 -4.37
C VAL A 119 3.57 -6.14 -3.34
N ARG A 120 3.34 -7.43 -3.53
CA ARG A 120 3.81 -8.53 -2.66
C ARG A 120 4.82 -9.38 -3.41
N MET A 121 5.97 -9.63 -2.79
CA MET A 121 6.98 -10.58 -3.30
C MET A 121 7.64 -11.32 -2.13
N GLY A 122 7.36 -12.61 -1.98
CA GLY A 122 7.89 -13.38 -0.85
C GLY A 122 7.52 -12.73 0.49
N GLY A 123 8.52 -12.47 1.35
CA GLY A 123 8.34 -11.77 2.63
C GLY A 123 8.15 -10.25 2.55
N PHE A 124 8.25 -9.64 1.37
CA PHE A 124 8.15 -8.19 1.16
C PHE A 124 6.76 -7.73 0.74
N PHE A 125 6.28 -6.61 1.27
CA PHE A 125 5.09 -5.89 0.81
C PHE A 125 5.36 -4.38 0.70
N ALA A 126 5.14 -3.80 -0.47
CA ALA A 126 5.12 -2.35 -0.66
C ALA A 126 3.67 -1.86 -0.72
N GLY A 127 3.26 -1.06 0.27
CA GLY A 127 1.95 -0.41 0.25
C GLY A 127 1.98 0.76 -0.72
N GLU A 128 1.14 0.77 -1.75
CA GLU A 128 1.23 1.76 -2.83
C GLU A 128 0.34 2.97 -2.56
N SER A 129 -0.93 2.71 -2.27
CA SER A 129 -1.87 3.77 -1.95
C SER A 129 -3.04 3.22 -1.16
N MET A 130 -3.77 4.14 -0.53
CA MET A 130 -4.98 3.84 0.20
C MET A 130 -6.00 4.96 0.06
N PHE A 131 -7.26 4.61 0.24
CA PHE A 131 -8.37 5.55 0.17
C PHE A 131 -9.45 5.21 1.19
N HIS A 132 -10.31 6.17 1.49
CA HIS A 132 -11.52 5.94 2.25
C HIS A 132 -12.65 6.86 1.79
N ARG A 133 -13.87 6.37 1.93
CA ARG A 133 -15.14 7.07 1.74
C ARG A 133 -15.93 7.17 3.04
N VAL A 134 -15.62 6.30 4.00
CA VAL A 134 -16.17 6.31 5.36
C VAL A 134 -15.03 6.55 6.34
N ARG A 135 -15.31 7.33 7.38
CA ARG A 135 -14.35 7.59 8.46
C ARG A 135 -13.74 6.28 8.99
N ASP A 136 -12.44 6.32 9.26
CA ASP A 136 -11.63 5.22 9.77
C ASP A 136 -11.43 4.03 8.80
N ALA A 137 -12.10 3.96 7.64
CA ALA A 137 -12.05 2.78 6.77
C ALA A 137 -10.64 2.47 6.22
N SER A 138 -9.86 3.47 5.78
CA SER A 138 -8.47 3.22 5.32
C SER A 138 -7.55 2.79 6.46
N SER A 139 -7.74 3.36 7.66
CA SER A 139 -7.01 2.97 8.86
C SER A 139 -7.33 1.52 9.27
N VAL A 140 -8.62 1.13 9.20
CA VAL A 140 -9.05 -0.26 9.41
C VAL A 140 -8.42 -1.17 8.37
N ALA A 141 -8.42 -0.76 7.09
CA ALA A 141 -7.81 -1.54 6.02
C ALA A 141 -6.32 -1.77 6.26
N LEU A 142 -5.57 -0.73 6.66
CA LEU A 142 -4.16 -0.84 7.02
C LEU A 142 -3.93 -1.81 8.17
N VAL A 143 -4.68 -1.69 9.27
CA VAL A 143 -4.50 -2.56 10.44
C VAL A 143 -4.77 -4.02 10.10
N LEU A 144 -5.87 -4.30 9.40
CA LEU A 144 -6.24 -5.66 9.04
C LEU A 144 -5.28 -6.24 7.99
N ALA A 145 -4.82 -5.43 7.03
CA ALA A 145 -3.79 -5.84 6.09
C ALA A 145 -2.46 -6.17 6.78
N VAL A 146 -1.99 -5.34 7.71
CA VAL A 146 -0.75 -5.61 8.46
C VAL A 146 -0.88 -6.88 9.28
N ARG A 147 -2.02 -7.10 9.97
CA ARG A 147 -2.29 -8.35 10.70
C ARG A 147 -2.25 -9.57 9.79
N TYR A 148 -2.90 -9.49 8.63
CA TYR A 148 -2.87 -10.55 7.63
C TYR A 148 -1.43 -10.80 7.12
N LEU A 149 -0.71 -9.74 6.76
CA LEU A 149 0.67 -9.84 6.25
C LEU A 149 1.62 -10.44 7.29
N ILE A 150 1.49 -10.11 8.57
CA ILE A 150 2.25 -10.73 9.66
C ILE A 150 1.95 -12.23 9.74
N ALA A 151 0.67 -12.62 9.66
CA ALA A 151 0.28 -14.03 9.65
C ALA A 151 0.85 -14.79 8.42
N GLU A 152 0.96 -14.09 7.28
CA GLU A 152 1.56 -14.57 6.03
C GLU A 152 3.10 -14.36 5.98
N SER A 153 3.75 -14.28 7.15
CA SER A 153 5.21 -14.20 7.28
C SER A 153 5.85 -13.04 6.50
N CYS A 154 5.17 -11.89 6.40
CA CYS A 154 5.77 -10.65 5.93
C CYS A 154 6.86 -10.20 6.91
N SER A 155 8.04 -9.87 6.37
CA SER A 155 9.21 -9.41 7.10
C SER A 155 9.52 -7.93 6.87
N LEU A 156 9.02 -7.35 5.77
CA LEU A 156 9.25 -5.96 5.40
C LEU A 156 8.00 -5.35 4.78
N PHE A 157 7.44 -4.35 5.47
CA PHE A 157 6.40 -3.47 4.94
C PHE A 157 7.02 -2.12 4.58
N ASP A 158 7.07 -1.82 3.29
CA ASP A 158 7.57 -0.58 2.73
C ASP A 158 6.44 0.45 2.61
N LEU A 159 6.69 1.62 3.20
CA LEU A 159 5.80 2.79 3.16
C LEU A 159 6.26 3.83 2.15
N GLN A 160 7.41 3.62 1.50
CA GLN A 160 8.16 4.55 0.67
C GLN A 160 8.57 5.83 1.41
N MET A 161 7.62 6.61 1.88
CA MET A 161 7.78 7.83 2.67
C MET A 161 6.90 7.77 3.92
N VAL A 162 7.43 8.21 5.07
CA VAL A 162 6.60 8.36 6.26
C VAL A 162 5.73 9.60 6.12
N THR A 163 4.43 9.42 6.34
CA THR A 163 3.44 10.50 6.42
C THR A 163 2.96 10.69 7.86
N PRO A 164 2.35 11.84 8.21
CA PRO A 164 1.69 12.01 9.50
C PRO A 164 0.61 10.96 9.80
N HIS A 165 0.02 10.34 8.77
CA HIS A 165 -0.94 9.25 8.93
C HIS A 165 -0.23 7.96 9.35
N THR A 166 0.77 7.51 8.58
CA THR A 166 1.49 6.26 8.83
C THR A 166 2.34 6.33 10.10
N ALA A 167 2.82 7.52 10.49
CA ALA A 167 3.53 7.72 11.75
C ALA A 167 2.68 7.35 12.98
N LYS A 168 1.34 7.54 12.91
CA LYS A 168 0.42 7.11 13.97
C LYS A 168 0.37 5.59 14.16
N PHE A 169 0.88 4.82 13.20
CA PHE A 169 0.95 3.37 13.26
C PHE A 169 2.35 2.85 13.58
N GLY A 170 3.30 3.75 13.88
CA GLY A 170 4.69 3.41 14.13
C GLY A 170 5.56 3.42 12.88
N GLY A 171 5.13 4.04 11.77
CA GLY A 171 5.97 4.25 10.61
C GLY A 171 7.23 5.05 10.95
N ILE A 172 8.39 4.55 10.53
CA ILE A 172 9.70 5.16 10.78
C ILE A 172 10.49 5.30 9.48
N GLU A 173 11.48 6.19 9.51
CA GLU A 173 12.48 6.33 8.46
C GLU A 173 13.72 5.53 8.82
N VAL A 174 14.29 4.84 7.84
CA VAL A 174 15.60 4.17 7.91
C VAL A 174 16.48 4.66 6.77
N SER A 175 17.81 4.53 6.91
CA SER A 175 18.69 4.78 5.75
C SER A 175 18.35 3.85 4.60
N ARG A 176 18.55 4.31 3.36
CA ARG A 176 18.34 3.47 2.18
C ARG A 176 19.18 2.19 2.24
N ASP A 177 20.40 2.28 2.74
CA ASP A 177 21.29 1.12 2.88
C ASP A 177 20.71 0.09 3.84
N GLU A 178 20.19 0.51 5.01
CA GLU A 178 19.50 -0.39 5.93
C GLU A 178 18.26 -1.03 5.28
N TYR A 179 17.44 -0.25 4.58
CA TYR A 179 16.28 -0.76 3.86
C TYR A 179 16.67 -1.83 2.83
N LEU A 180 17.71 -1.58 2.02
CA LEU A 180 18.18 -2.54 1.02
C LEU A 180 18.76 -3.82 1.65
N GLN A 181 19.33 -3.74 2.86
CA GLN A 181 19.74 -4.92 3.61
C GLN A 181 18.54 -5.73 4.11
N ARG A 182 17.46 -5.07 4.53
CA ARG A 182 16.21 -5.73 4.94
C ARG A 182 15.53 -6.40 3.74
N LEU A 183 15.52 -5.75 2.57
CA LEU A 183 14.87 -6.24 1.35
C LEU A 183 15.50 -7.51 0.77
N LYS A 184 16.80 -7.74 1.01
CA LYS A 184 17.52 -8.93 0.54
C LYS A 184 17.23 -10.21 1.35
N ARG A 185 16.54 -10.09 2.50
CA ARG A 185 16.23 -11.20 3.40
C ARG A 185 14.94 -11.89 2.98
#